data_AF-A0AAV3ZIZ1-F1
#
_entry.id   AF-A0AAV3ZIZ1-F1
#
_cell.length_a   1.000
_cell.length_b   1.000
_cell.length_c   1.000
_cell.angle_alpha   90.00
_cell.angle_beta   90.00
_cell.angle_gamma   90.00
#
_symmetry.space_group_name_H-M   'P 1'
#
loop_
_entity.id
_entity.type
_entity.pdbx_description
1 polymer ?
#
loop_
_entity_poly.entity_id
_entity_poly.type
_entity_poly.pdbx_seq_one_letter_code
_entity_poly.pdbx_strand_id
1 'polypeptide(L)'
;MYCQKAKQKLPMKSILEEYKCGKATLLTMLEESDDPVVKTVQLSLKTGRKWKVTEAVDEGKECLKMKEVIGHTQTDRRGPESTTAKWWSKTEGKEKRDMIINEIRNKEDSARVLKAVQQPQQGQWTNWDSAIKRSLTWNDIWHMAPLRISFLIRSVYDLLPSNANLVQWGKKDNPTCPLCQGRQTTEHVLSSCKEALSQGRYSWRHNRVFQELASVIRTAEGKIHPSSTSSTVFTTEGGVKK
;
A
#
# COMPACT_ATOMS: atom_id res chain seq x y z
N MET A 1 -1.26 -0.57 -7.15
CA MET A 1 -1.48 0.81 -6.67
C MET A 1 -2.67 0.94 -5.73
N TYR A 2 -3.90 0.59 -6.11
CA TYR A 2 -5.09 0.79 -5.27
C TYR A 2 -5.25 -0.21 -4.10
N CYS A 3 -4.21 -0.96 -3.77
CA CYS A 3 -4.32 -2.04 -2.80
C CYS A 3 -4.14 -1.50 -1.37
N GLN A 4 -5.10 -1.75 -0.49
CA GLN A 4 -5.04 -1.34 0.91
C GLN A 4 -4.01 -2.15 1.69
N LYS A 5 -3.81 -3.42 1.32
CA LYS A 5 -2.78 -4.30 1.88
C LYS A 5 -1.36 -4.00 1.39
N ALA A 6 -1.19 -3.10 0.41
CA ALA A 6 0.13 -2.73 -0.10
C ALA A 6 1.02 -2.10 0.98
N LYS A 7 2.34 -2.28 0.85
CA LYS A 7 3.33 -1.66 1.76
C LYS A 7 3.34 -0.14 1.67
N GLN A 8 2.94 0.42 0.53
CA GLN A 8 2.64 1.84 0.37
C GLN A 8 1.19 2.03 -0.09
N LYS A 9 0.36 2.56 0.81
CA LYS A 9 -1.03 2.92 0.52
C LYS A 9 -1.08 4.33 -0.05
N LEU A 10 -1.77 4.48 -1.18
CA LEU A 10 -2.05 5.78 -1.79
C LEU A 10 -3.45 6.26 -1.41
N PRO A 11 -3.72 7.58 -1.42
CA PRO A 11 -5.03 8.14 -1.10
C PRO A 11 -5.98 8.06 -2.32
N MET A 12 -5.78 7.07 -3.19
CA MET A 12 -6.55 6.86 -4.40
C MET A 12 -7.34 5.57 -4.28
N LYS A 13 -8.59 5.62 -4.70
CA LYS A 13 -9.47 4.46 -4.76
C LYS A 13 -9.74 4.08 -6.20
N SER A 14 -9.98 2.79 -6.43
CA SER A 14 -10.36 2.32 -7.76
C SER A 14 -11.79 2.77 -8.06
N ILE A 15 -11.99 3.42 -9.20
CA ILE A 15 -13.34 3.81 -9.67
C ILE A 15 -14.25 2.57 -9.79
N LEU A 16 -13.69 1.44 -10.25
CA LEU A 16 -14.43 0.19 -10.34
C LEU A 16 -14.87 -0.34 -8.97
N GLU A 17 -14.02 -0.21 -7.96
CA GLU A 17 -14.35 -0.60 -6.59
C GLU A 17 -15.47 0.26 -6.03
N GLU A 18 -15.38 1.59 -6.19
CA GLU A 18 -16.42 2.51 -5.74
C GLU A 18 -17.74 2.31 -6.50
N TYR A 19 -17.68 2.02 -7.81
CA TYR A 19 -18.86 1.61 -8.59
C TYR A 19 -19.51 0.35 -8.02
N LYS A 20 -18.73 -0.71 -7.76
CA LYS A 20 -19.24 -1.97 -7.18
C LYS A 20 -19.84 -1.75 -5.79
N CYS A 21 -19.13 -1.01 -4.94
CA CYS A 21 -19.59 -0.68 -3.60
C CYS A 21 -20.88 0.16 -3.64
N GLY A 22 -20.95 1.16 -4.52
CA GLY A 22 -22.14 2.00 -4.69
C GLY A 22 -23.35 1.19 -5.16
N LYS A 23 -23.16 0.27 -6.12
CA LYS A 23 -24.24 -0.64 -6.57
C LYS A 23 -24.69 -1.58 -5.46
N ALA A 24 -23.76 -2.17 -4.70
CA ALA A 24 -24.09 -3.04 -3.57
C ALA A 24 -24.79 -2.27 -2.43
N THR A 25 -24.35 -1.04 -2.16
CA THR A 25 -25.00 -0.14 -1.19
C THR A 25 -26.44 0.14 -1.61
N LEU A 26 -26.65 0.49 -2.88
CA LEU A 26 -27.99 0.73 -3.40
C LEU A 26 -28.88 -0.52 -3.30
N LEU A 27 -28.36 -1.70 -3.68
CA LEU A 27 -29.13 -2.94 -3.59
C LEU A 27 -29.57 -3.22 -2.16
N THR A 28 -28.62 -3.19 -1.23
CA THR A 28 -28.89 -3.48 0.18
C THR A 28 -29.82 -2.45 0.81
N MET A 29 -29.73 -1.16 0.43
CA MET A 29 -30.69 -0.14 0.86
C MET A 29 -32.11 -0.40 0.36
N LEU A 30 -32.26 -0.89 -0.88
CA LEU A 30 -33.57 -1.22 -1.44
C LEU A 30 -34.17 -2.48 -0.77
N GLU A 31 -33.34 -3.47 -0.46
CA GLU A 31 -33.75 -4.69 0.26
C GLU A 31 -34.21 -4.39 1.70
N GLU A 32 -33.54 -3.45 2.37
CA GLU A 32 -33.83 -3.03 3.74
C GLU A 32 -34.82 -1.85 3.83
N SER A 33 -35.45 -1.45 2.72
CA SER A 33 -36.39 -0.32 2.71
C SER A 33 -37.62 -0.59 3.58
N ASP A 34 -38.02 0.41 4.37
CA ASP A 34 -39.25 0.38 5.19
C ASP A 34 -40.52 0.47 4.32
N ASP A 35 -40.41 1.03 3.11
CA ASP A 35 -41.52 1.12 2.16
C ASP A 35 -41.85 -0.29 1.58
N PRO A 36 -43.06 -0.82 1.83
CA PRO A 36 -43.45 -2.14 1.36
C PRO A 36 -43.51 -2.22 -0.17
N VAL A 37 -43.86 -1.14 -0.87
CA VAL A 37 -43.93 -1.11 -2.34
C VAL A 37 -42.53 -1.31 -2.93
N VAL A 38 -41.54 -0.60 -2.38
CA VAL A 38 -40.13 -0.73 -2.80
C VAL A 38 -39.63 -2.15 -2.59
N LYS A 39 -40.00 -2.78 -1.46
CA LYS A 39 -39.62 -4.15 -1.13
C LYS A 39 -40.27 -5.18 -2.05
N THR A 40 -41.52 -4.97 -2.46
CA THR A 40 -42.25 -5.89 -3.35
C THR A 40 -41.74 -5.84 -4.79
N VAL A 41 -41.34 -4.66 -5.29
CA VAL A 41 -40.96 -4.48 -6.70
C VAL A 41 -39.63 -5.18 -7.06
N GLN A 42 -38.81 -5.58 -6.08
CA GLN A 42 -37.52 -6.28 -6.26
C GLN A 42 -36.74 -5.76 -7.48
N LEU A 43 -36.41 -4.46 -7.43
CA LEU A 43 -35.78 -3.76 -8.54
C LEU A 43 -34.47 -4.44 -8.96
N SER A 44 -34.45 -4.96 -10.19
CA SER A 44 -33.22 -5.47 -10.79
C SER A 44 -32.29 -4.31 -11.16
N LEU A 45 -31.20 -4.17 -10.41
CA LEU A 45 -30.21 -3.14 -10.69
C LEU A 45 -29.46 -3.44 -11.98
N LYS A 46 -29.53 -2.51 -12.94
CA LYS A 46 -28.72 -2.55 -14.16
C LYS A 46 -27.23 -2.54 -13.78
N THR A 47 -26.59 -3.68 -14.02
CA THR A 47 -25.14 -3.92 -13.90
C THR A 47 -24.61 -4.44 -15.24
N GLY A 48 -23.28 -4.40 -15.43
CA GLY A 48 -22.67 -4.83 -16.68
C GLY A 48 -22.69 -6.35 -16.85
N ARG A 49 -22.33 -6.85 -18.05
CA ARG A 49 -22.33 -8.30 -18.35
C ARG A 49 -21.34 -9.11 -17.50
N LYS A 50 -20.22 -8.50 -17.09
CA LYS A 50 -19.10 -9.18 -16.41
C LYS A 50 -19.26 -9.30 -14.90
N TRP A 51 -20.20 -8.57 -14.30
CA TRP A 51 -20.34 -8.51 -12.85
C TRP A 51 -21.78 -8.18 -12.48
N LYS A 52 -22.38 -9.04 -11.66
CA LYS A 52 -23.72 -8.83 -11.12
C LYS A 52 -23.65 -8.50 -9.63
N VAL A 53 -24.47 -7.53 -9.22
CA VAL A 53 -24.49 -7.04 -7.84
C VAL A 53 -25.17 -8.02 -6.88
N THR A 54 -26.22 -8.71 -7.32
CA THR A 54 -26.94 -9.69 -6.49
C THR A 54 -26.00 -10.82 -6.05
N GLU A 55 -25.31 -11.44 -7.01
CA GLU A 55 -24.30 -12.48 -6.77
C GLU A 55 -23.21 -11.99 -5.80
N ALA A 56 -22.68 -10.78 -6.00
CA ALA A 56 -21.63 -10.23 -5.15
C ALA A 56 -22.09 -9.94 -3.71
N VAL A 57 -23.34 -9.48 -3.54
CA VAL A 57 -23.92 -9.22 -2.22
C VAL A 57 -24.22 -10.54 -1.51
N ASP A 58 -24.76 -11.53 -2.22
CA ASP A 58 -25.04 -12.86 -1.66
C ASP A 58 -23.75 -13.58 -1.24
N GLU A 59 -22.72 -13.58 -2.10
CA GLU A 59 -21.39 -14.07 -1.74
C GLU A 59 -20.81 -13.36 -0.50
N GLY A 60 -21.02 -12.03 -0.39
CA GLY A 60 -20.61 -11.24 0.76
C GLY A 60 -21.35 -11.66 2.04
N LYS A 61 -22.67 -11.85 1.97
CA LYS A 61 -23.50 -12.35 3.07
C LYS A 61 -23.04 -13.75 3.52
N GLU A 62 -22.79 -14.67 2.59
CA GLU A 62 -22.31 -16.01 2.91
C GLU A 62 -20.90 -16.00 3.52
N CYS A 63 -20.00 -15.16 3.02
CA CYS A 63 -18.67 -14.97 3.61
C CYS A 63 -18.76 -14.45 5.05
N LEU A 64 -19.69 -13.54 5.36
CA LEU A 64 -19.89 -13.02 6.71
C LEU A 64 -20.44 -14.10 7.65
N LYS A 65 -21.43 -14.88 7.21
CA LYS A 65 -21.93 -16.05 7.95
C LYS A 65 -20.81 -17.05 8.24
N MET A 66 -19.98 -17.35 7.24
CA MET A 66 -18.85 -18.26 7.40
C MET A 66 -17.83 -17.74 8.42
N LYS A 67 -17.47 -16.46 8.37
CA LYS A 67 -16.59 -15.84 9.37
C LYS A 67 -17.19 -15.88 10.78
N GLU A 68 -18.50 -15.76 10.88
CA GLU A 68 -19.22 -15.90 12.14
C GLU A 68 -19.09 -17.31 12.72
N VAL A 69 -19.27 -18.35 11.89
CA VAL A 69 -19.11 -19.76 12.30
C VAL A 69 -17.68 -20.08 12.70
N ILE A 70 -16.70 -19.60 11.95
CA ILE A 70 -15.27 -19.78 12.26
C ILE A 70 -14.90 -19.07 13.57
N GLY A 71 -15.60 -17.98 13.90
CA GLY A 71 -15.32 -17.17 15.07
C GLY A 71 -14.01 -16.38 14.96
N HIS A 72 -13.55 -15.86 16.09
CA HIS A 72 -12.31 -15.10 16.14
C HIS A 72 -11.12 -16.04 16.18
N THR A 73 -10.37 -16.08 15.08
CA THR A 73 -9.08 -16.77 15.03
C THR A 73 -7.97 -15.81 15.45
N GLN A 74 -6.94 -16.36 16.08
CA GLN A 74 -5.74 -15.61 16.40
C GLN A 74 -5.04 -15.20 15.09
N THR A 75 -5.15 -13.93 14.73
CA THR A 75 -4.54 -13.37 13.51
C THR A 75 -3.11 -12.90 13.73
N ASP A 76 -2.79 -12.47 14.96
CA ASP A 76 -1.50 -11.90 15.34
C ASP A 76 -1.00 -12.49 16.67
N ARG A 77 0.19 -12.10 17.13
CA ARG A 77 0.70 -12.43 18.48
C ARG A 77 -0.08 -11.73 19.62
N ARG A 78 -1.19 -11.06 19.32
CA ARG A 78 -2.07 -10.47 20.33
C ARG A 78 -2.92 -11.55 20.99
N GLY A 79 -3.21 -11.38 22.28
CA GLY A 79 -4.07 -12.30 23.02
C GLY A 79 -5.50 -12.35 22.46
N PRO A 80 -6.25 -13.44 22.72
CA PRO A 80 -7.60 -13.64 22.18
C PRO A 80 -8.58 -12.51 22.53
N GLU A 81 -8.39 -11.86 23.68
CA GLU A 81 -9.28 -10.81 24.21
C GLU A 81 -9.07 -9.43 23.58
N SER A 82 -8.10 -9.27 22.69
CA SER A 82 -7.70 -7.94 22.19
C SER A 82 -8.69 -7.32 21.18
N THR A 83 -9.71 -8.05 20.71
CA THR A 83 -10.57 -7.57 19.60
C THR A 83 -12.04 -7.66 19.97
N THR A 84 -12.76 -6.53 19.92
CA THR A 84 -14.22 -6.50 20.03
C THR A 84 -14.83 -7.11 18.77
N ALA A 85 -15.28 -8.35 18.90
CA ALA A 85 -15.90 -9.11 17.83
C ALA A 85 -17.24 -8.50 17.40
N LYS A 86 -17.36 -8.09 16.14
CA LYS A 86 -18.64 -7.75 15.52
C LYS A 86 -19.23 -8.98 14.86
N TRP A 87 -20.43 -9.35 15.29
CA TRP A 87 -21.13 -10.57 14.87
C TRP A 87 -22.19 -10.22 13.84
N TRP A 88 -22.16 -10.86 12.68
CA TRP A 88 -23.09 -10.58 11.59
C TRP A 88 -24.56 -10.77 12.02
N SER A 89 -24.86 -11.82 12.78
CA SER A 89 -26.20 -12.07 13.33
C SER A 89 -26.73 -10.97 14.26
N LYS A 90 -25.83 -10.25 14.96
CA LYS A 90 -26.19 -9.22 15.95
C LYS A 90 -26.18 -7.80 15.38
N THR A 91 -25.78 -7.65 14.12
CA THR A 91 -25.75 -6.34 13.44
C THR A 91 -26.99 -6.12 12.60
N GLU A 92 -27.48 -4.88 12.61
CA GLU A 92 -28.67 -4.45 11.87
C GLU A 92 -28.46 -3.13 11.15
N GLY A 93 -29.32 -2.87 10.15
CA GLY A 93 -29.35 -1.64 9.37
C GLY A 93 -28.01 -1.26 8.74
N LYS A 94 -27.58 -0.01 8.96
CA LYS A 94 -26.37 0.55 8.33
C LYS A 94 -25.12 -0.28 8.63
N GLU A 95 -24.96 -0.75 9.86
CA GLU A 95 -23.77 -1.51 10.25
C GLU A 95 -23.67 -2.82 9.48
N LYS A 96 -24.80 -3.50 9.31
CA LYS A 96 -24.92 -4.72 8.52
C LYS A 96 -24.52 -4.45 7.05
N ARG A 97 -25.00 -3.37 6.46
CA ARG A 97 -24.61 -2.95 5.11
C ARG A 97 -23.13 -2.64 4.99
N ASP A 98 -22.56 -1.92 5.96
CA ASP A 98 -21.13 -1.59 5.98
C ASP A 98 -20.27 -2.87 6.06
N MET A 99 -20.71 -3.92 6.75
CA MET A 99 -20.04 -5.22 6.76
C MET A 99 -20.03 -5.87 5.36
N ILE A 100 -21.16 -5.92 4.65
CA ILE A 100 -21.24 -6.46 3.28
C ILE A 100 -20.31 -5.67 2.35
N ILE A 101 -20.39 -4.33 2.39
CA ILE A 101 -19.57 -3.46 1.53
C ILE A 101 -18.08 -3.68 1.80
N ASN A 102 -17.70 -3.82 3.07
CA ASN A 102 -16.31 -4.12 3.43
C ASN A 102 -15.85 -5.48 2.94
N GLU A 103 -16.70 -6.51 2.92
CA GLU A 103 -16.34 -7.79 2.28
C GLU A 103 -16.11 -7.67 0.78
N ILE A 104 -16.96 -6.92 0.08
CA ILE A 104 -16.78 -6.66 -1.36
C ILE A 104 -15.44 -5.94 -1.59
N ARG A 105 -15.11 -4.93 -0.77
CA ARG A 105 -13.80 -4.25 -0.83
C ARG A 105 -12.65 -5.22 -0.55
N ASN A 106 -12.77 -6.07 0.47
CA ASN A 106 -11.76 -7.05 0.83
C ASN A 106 -11.52 -8.08 -0.28
N LYS A 107 -12.57 -8.50 -0.99
CA LYS A 107 -12.48 -9.40 -2.15
C LYS A 107 -11.73 -8.74 -3.30
N GLU A 108 -12.07 -7.49 -3.65
CA GLU A 108 -11.35 -6.73 -4.66
C GLU A 108 -9.88 -6.50 -4.27
N ASP A 109 -9.61 -6.17 -3.01
CA ASP A 109 -8.25 -5.97 -2.52
C ASP A 109 -7.42 -7.26 -2.56
N SER A 110 -8.03 -8.38 -2.17
CA SER A 110 -7.37 -9.70 -2.21
C SER A 110 -7.07 -10.14 -3.64
N ALA A 111 -7.95 -9.85 -4.60
CA ALA A 111 -7.67 -10.08 -6.03
C ALA A 111 -6.48 -9.24 -6.53
N ARG A 112 -6.32 -8.01 -6.04
CA ARG A 112 -5.15 -7.17 -6.37
C ARG A 112 -3.86 -7.72 -5.75
N VAL A 113 -3.93 -8.21 -4.52
CA VAL A 113 -2.78 -8.88 -3.87
C VAL A 113 -2.40 -10.13 -4.65
N LEU A 114 -3.36 -10.98 -5.01
CA LEU A 114 -3.11 -12.18 -5.81
C LEU A 114 -2.42 -11.84 -7.13
N LYS A 115 -2.90 -10.80 -7.83
CA LYS A 115 -2.27 -10.31 -9.05
C LYS A 115 -0.84 -9.80 -8.80
N ALA A 116 -0.60 -9.13 -7.68
CA ALA A 116 0.73 -8.66 -7.32
C ALA A 116 1.69 -9.82 -7.03
N VAL A 117 1.24 -10.87 -6.33
CA VAL A 117 2.05 -12.08 -6.08
C VAL A 117 2.52 -12.73 -7.39
N GLN A 118 1.69 -12.68 -8.44
CA GLN A 118 2.04 -13.18 -9.78
C GLN A 118 3.04 -12.28 -10.55
N GLN A 119 3.39 -11.11 -10.00
CA GLN A 119 4.32 -10.17 -10.62
C GLN A 119 5.66 -10.21 -9.87
N PRO A 120 6.63 -11.04 -10.31
CA PRO A 120 7.86 -11.28 -9.55
C PRO A 120 8.76 -10.05 -9.41
N GLN A 121 8.53 -8.96 -10.15
CA GLN A 121 9.30 -7.72 -10.00
C GLN A 121 8.48 -6.66 -9.25
N GLN A 122 7.35 -6.23 -9.82
CA GLN A 122 6.51 -5.19 -9.23
C GLN A 122 5.78 -5.65 -7.96
N GLY A 123 5.65 -6.96 -7.77
CA GLY A 123 5.02 -7.58 -6.62
C GLY A 123 5.95 -7.87 -5.46
N GLN A 124 7.26 -7.59 -5.55
CA GLN A 124 8.22 -7.95 -4.50
C GLN A 124 7.83 -7.45 -3.09
N TRP A 125 7.11 -6.34 -3.01
CA TRP A 125 6.56 -5.81 -1.75
C TRP A 125 5.65 -6.79 -0.99
N THR A 126 5.11 -7.83 -1.64
CA THR A 126 4.31 -8.87 -0.98
C THR A 126 5.14 -9.71 -0.01
N ASN A 127 6.46 -9.78 -0.21
CA ASN A 127 7.37 -10.61 0.58
C ASN A 127 8.07 -9.82 1.69
N TRP A 128 7.82 -8.51 1.80
CA TRP A 128 8.50 -7.63 2.75
C TRP A 128 7.86 -7.66 4.14
N ASP A 129 7.80 -8.82 4.79
CA ASP A 129 7.06 -9.00 6.06
C ASP A 129 7.50 -8.04 7.17
N SER A 130 8.79 -7.76 7.27
CA SER A 130 9.38 -6.84 8.25
C SER A 130 9.24 -5.36 7.89
N ALA A 131 8.83 -5.02 6.66
CA ALA A 131 8.73 -3.64 6.23
C ALA A 131 7.49 -2.95 6.82
N ILE A 132 7.72 -1.79 7.45
CA ILE A 132 6.66 -0.94 7.99
C ILE A 132 5.78 -0.42 6.86
N LYS A 133 4.47 -0.59 7.00
CA LYS A 133 3.49 -0.04 6.06
C LYS A 133 3.50 1.48 6.14
N ARG A 134 3.55 2.14 4.98
CA ARG A 134 3.41 3.59 4.84
C ARG A 134 2.10 3.91 4.15
N SER A 135 1.42 4.96 4.61
CA SER A 135 0.27 5.54 3.93
C SER A 135 0.56 6.98 3.54
N LEU A 136 0.31 7.33 2.28
CA LEU A 136 0.35 8.70 1.79
C LEU A 136 -1.07 9.27 1.81
N THR A 137 -1.22 10.45 2.40
CA THR A 137 -2.45 11.24 2.35
C THR A 137 -2.44 12.18 1.14
N TRP A 138 -3.59 12.76 0.80
CA TRP A 138 -3.64 13.82 -0.22
C TRP A 138 -2.78 15.02 0.18
N ASN A 139 -2.78 15.38 1.46
CA ASN A 139 -1.94 16.45 1.98
C ASN A 139 -0.45 16.17 1.76
N ASP A 140 0.00 14.93 2.03
CA ASP A 140 1.38 14.53 1.76
C ASP A 140 1.74 14.67 0.29
N ILE A 141 0.83 14.27 -0.62
CA ILE A 141 1.06 14.35 -2.06
C ILE A 141 1.14 15.81 -2.52
N TRP A 142 0.25 16.68 -2.03
CA TRP A 142 0.22 18.09 -2.44
C TRP A 142 1.44 18.89 -1.98
N HIS A 143 2.00 18.57 -0.82
CA HIS A 143 3.14 19.29 -0.26
C HIS A 143 4.49 18.63 -0.53
N MET A 144 4.53 17.50 -1.22
CA MET A 144 5.75 16.78 -1.50
C MET A 144 6.29 17.09 -2.89
N ALA A 145 7.61 17.31 -2.99
CA ALA A 145 8.26 17.51 -4.27
C ALA A 145 7.98 16.33 -5.24
N PRO A 146 7.65 16.59 -6.53
CA PRO A 146 7.27 15.54 -7.48
C PRO A 146 8.28 14.40 -7.61
N LEU A 147 9.59 14.72 -7.58
CA LEU A 147 10.66 13.72 -7.65
C LEU A 147 10.67 12.79 -6.43
N ARG A 148 10.33 13.31 -5.25
CA ARG A 148 10.24 12.51 -4.02
C ARG A 148 9.05 11.56 -4.07
N ILE A 149 7.91 12.01 -4.57
CA ILE A 149 6.71 11.16 -4.78
C ILE A 149 7.04 10.05 -5.79
N SER A 150 7.64 10.41 -6.92
CA SER A 150 8.06 9.49 -7.97
C SER A 150 9.00 8.43 -7.42
N PHE A 151 10.02 8.84 -6.66
CA PHE A 151 10.96 7.92 -6.02
C PHE A 151 10.25 6.96 -5.06
N LEU A 152 9.40 7.46 -4.16
CA LEU A 152 8.68 6.62 -3.19
C LEU A 152 7.86 5.54 -3.89
N ILE A 153 6.99 5.94 -4.84
CA ILE A 153 6.14 5.00 -5.57
C ILE A 153 6.99 3.97 -6.33
N ARG A 154 8.01 4.42 -7.07
CA ARG A 154 8.86 3.54 -7.87
C ARG A 154 9.71 2.60 -7.02
N SER A 155 10.08 3.01 -5.80
CA SER A 155 10.86 2.17 -4.89
C SER A 155 10.09 0.91 -4.45
N VAL A 156 8.78 1.02 -4.23
CA VAL A 156 7.92 -0.09 -3.78
C VAL A 156 7.64 -1.09 -4.88
N TYR A 157 7.55 -0.62 -6.13
CA TYR A 157 7.24 -1.46 -7.29
C TYR A 157 8.48 -1.88 -8.09
N ASP A 158 9.69 -1.72 -7.53
CA ASP A 158 10.98 -2.01 -8.18
C ASP A 158 11.09 -1.40 -9.59
N LEU A 159 10.75 -0.12 -9.71
CA LEU A 159 10.79 0.65 -10.98
C LEU A 159 11.91 1.71 -10.98
N LEU A 160 12.80 1.70 -9.99
CA LEU A 160 13.95 2.58 -9.96
C LEU A 160 15.05 2.06 -10.91
N PRO A 161 15.95 2.93 -11.42
CA PRO A 161 17.00 2.55 -12.36
C PRO A 161 18.15 1.79 -11.67
N SER A 162 17.86 0.63 -11.06
CA SER A 162 18.84 -0.33 -10.59
C SER A 162 19.52 -1.03 -11.78
N ASN A 163 20.75 -1.56 -11.66
CA ASN A 163 21.37 -2.25 -12.79
C ASN A 163 20.54 -3.46 -13.26
N ALA A 164 19.85 -4.16 -12.35
CA ALA A 164 18.91 -5.22 -12.74
C ALA A 164 17.80 -4.70 -13.68
N ASN A 165 17.20 -3.54 -13.37
CA ASN A 165 16.16 -2.93 -14.19
C ASN A 165 16.73 -2.33 -15.48
N LEU A 166 17.92 -1.71 -15.42
CA LEU A 166 18.58 -1.14 -16.60
C LEU A 166 18.91 -2.22 -17.64
N VAL A 167 19.32 -3.42 -17.22
CA VAL A 167 19.52 -4.55 -18.12
C VAL A 167 18.22 -4.96 -18.79
N GLN A 168 17.15 -5.08 -18.02
CA GLN A 168 15.84 -5.42 -18.55
C GLN A 168 15.29 -4.35 -19.52
N TRP A 169 15.66 -3.08 -19.34
CA TRP A 169 15.31 -1.99 -20.24
C TRP A 169 16.27 -1.86 -21.43
N GLY A 170 17.24 -2.76 -21.61
CA GLY A 170 18.22 -2.72 -22.70
C GLY A 170 19.19 -1.54 -22.62
N LYS A 171 19.39 -0.96 -21.43
CA LYS A 171 20.28 0.19 -21.20
C LYS A 171 21.66 -0.19 -20.65
N LYS A 172 21.84 -1.45 -20.26
CA LYS A 172 23.07 -1.98 -19.69
C LYS A 172 23.15 -3.48 -19.96
N ASP A 173 24.35 -4.04 -19.99
CA ASP A 173 24.53 -5.48 -20.26
C ASP A 173 24.60 -6.33 -18.98
N ASN A 174 25.04 -5.73 -17.86
CA ASN A 174 25.33 -6.46 -16.62
C ASN A 174 24.51 -5.94 -15.42
N PRO A 175 23.77 -6.81 -14.70
CA PRO A 175 22.95 -6.42 -13.55
C PRO A 175 23.74 -6.36 -12.23
N THR A 176 25.06 -6.56 -12.24
CA THR A 176 25.87 -6.63 -11.02
C THR A 176 26.02 -5.30 -10.30
N CYS A 177 26.16 -5.37 -8.98
CA CYS A 177 26.45 -4.24 -8.11
C CYS A 177 27.94 -3.89 -8.21
N PRO A 178 28.30 -2.62 -8.42
CA PRO A 178 29.71 -2.22 -8.52
C PRO A 178 30.48 -2.38 -7.20
N LEU A 179 29.79 -2.50 -6.06
CA LEU A 179 30.42 -2.64 -4.75
C LEU A 179 30.68 -4.11 -4.41
N CYS A 180 29.64 -4.94 -4.44
CA CYS A 180 29.71 -6.31 -3.94
C CYS A 180 29.60 -7.38 -5.03
N GLN A 181 29.52 -6.98 -6.30
CA GLN A 181 29.37 -7.87 -7.48
C GLN A 181 28.12 -8.77 -7.51
N GLY A 182 27.23 -8.69 -6.51
CA GLY A 182 25.94 -9.39 -6.50
C GLY A 182 24.92 -8.73 -7.42
N ARG A 183 23.77 -9.36 -7.67
CA ARG A 183 22.68 -8.77 -8.48
C ARG A 183 22.14 -7.48 -7.82
N GLN A 184 22.18 -6.36 -8.53
CA GLN A 184 21.77 -5.05 -8.01
C GLN A 184 20.29 -4.76 -8.31
N THR A 185 19.42 -5.17 -7.40
CA THR A 185 17.99 -4.78 -7.37
C THR A 185 17.81 -3.44 -6.64
N THR A 186 16.59 -2.88 -6.66
CA THR A 186 16.28 -1.68 -5.85
C THR A 186 16.49 -1.94 -4.36
N GLU A 187 15.99 -3.06 -3.84
CA GLU A 187 16.18 -3.47 -2.44
C GLU A 187 17.67 -3.58 -2.07
N HIS A 188 18.47 -4.16 -2.98
CA HIS A 188 19.91 -4.27 -2.81
C HIS A 188 20.58 -2.90 -2.57
N VAL A 189 20.23 -1.88 -3.37
CA VAL A 189 20.82 -0.54 -3.27
C VAL A 189 20.34 0.22 -2.03
N LEU A 190 19.08 0.01 -1.64
CA LEU A 190 18.45 0.75 -0.55
C LEU A 190 18.77 0.18 0.82
N SER A 191 18.92 -1.14 0.97
CA SER A 191 19.08 -1.77 2.29
C SER A 191 19.95 -3.03 2.34
N SER A 192 20.10 -3.78 1.24
CA SER A 192 20.56 -5.18 1.31
C SER A 192 21.96 -5.45 0.73
N CYS A 193 22.72 -4.42 0.33
CA CYS A 193 24.11 -4.56 -0.10
C CYS A 193 25.06 -4.77 1.09
N LYS A 194 25.76 -5.92 1.11
CA LYS A 194 26.73 -6.32 2.16
C LYS A 194 27.89 -5.33 2.30
N GLU A 195 28.52 -4.96 1.18
CA GLU A 195 29.63 -4.01 1.17
C GLU A 195 29.21 -2.59 1.56
N ALA A 196 28.00 -2.17 1.18
CA ALA A 196 27.48 -0.88 1.61
C ALA A 196 27.22 -0.86 3.13
N LEU A 197 26.83 -2.01 3.71
CA LEU A 197 26.64 -2.16 5.15
C LEU A 197 27.97 -2.13 5.90
N SER A 198 28.95 -2.95 5.49
CA SER A 198 30.27 -3.03 6.13
C SER A 198 31.01 -1.68 6.10
N GLN A 199 30.87 -0.93 5.00
CA GLN A 199 31.46 0.40 4.84
C GLN A 199 30.68 1.51 5.58
N GLY A 200 29.57 1.19 6.28
CA GLY A 200 28.78 2.18 7.02
C GLY A 200 28.00 3.17 6.16
N ARG A 201 27.79 2.89 4.86
CA ARG A 201 27.14 3.84 3.93
C ARG A 201 25.67 4.11 4.27
N TYR A 202 24.95 3.13 4.82
CA TYR A 202 23.58 3.34 5.28
C TYR A 202 23.53 4.29 6.48
N SER A 203 24.40 4.07 7.47
CA SER A 203 24.55 4.95 8.64
C SER A 203 24.92 6.37 8.22
N TRP A 204 25.85 6.52 7.28
CA TRP A 204 26.22 7.83 6.74
C TRP A 204 25.03 8.54 6.07
N ARG A 205 24.28 7.85 5.20
CA ARG A 205 23.07 8.41 4.55
C ARG A 205 22.02 8.84 5.58
N HIS A 206 21.74 8.00 6.58
CA HIS A 206 20.78 8.33 7.64
C HIS A 206 21.26 9.52 8.48
N ASN A 207 22.53 9.53 8.90
CA ASN A 207 23.12 10.64 9.66
C ASN A 207 23.08 11.95 8.88
N ARG A 208 23.28 11.91 7.55
CA ARG A 208 23.15 13.11 6.73
C ARG A 208 21.72 13.67 6.77
N VAL A 209 20.70 12.82 6.68
CA VAL A 209 19.30 13.26 6.82
C VAL A 209 19.04 13.83 8.22
N PHE A 210 19.57 13.21 9.28
CA PHE A 210 19.44 13.74 10.64
C PHE A 210 20.13 15.09 10.82
N GLN A 211 21.28 15.32 10.19
CA GLN A 211 21.97 16.60 10.23
C GLN A 211 21.14 17.71 9.58
N GLU A 212 20.52 17.45 8.42
CA GLU A 212 19.63 18.43 7.77
C GLU A 212 18.40 18.73 8.65
N LEU A 213 17.78 17.71 9.25
CA LEU A 213 16.66 17.90 10.18
C LEU A 213 17.07 18.71 11.41
N ALA A 214 18.21 18.40 12.02
CA ALA A 214 18.75 19.13 13.16
C ALA A 214 19.10 20.59 12.80
N SER A 215 19.52 20.86 11.56
CA SER A 215 19.73 22.21 11.05
C SER A 215 18.42 23.02 11.01
N VAL A 216 17.37 22.42 10.42
CA VAL A 216 16.04 23.04 10.33
C VAL A 216 15.46 23.33 11.72
N ILE A 217 15.55 22.38 12.65
CA ILE A 217 15.04 22.54 14.02
C ILE A 217 15.79 23.66 14.75
N ARG A 218 17.13 23.69 14.69
CA ARG A 218 17.92 24.75 15.32
C ARG A 218 17.62 26.13 14.74
N THR A 219 17.35 26.20 13.45
CA THR A 219 16.92 27.44 12.77
C THR A 219 15.55 27.89 13.29
N ALA A 220 14.59 26.96 13.44
CA ALA A 220 13.26 27.24 13.98
C ALA A 220 13.29 27.65 15.47
N GLU A 221 14.23 27.13 16.25
CA GLU A 221 14.47 27.53 17.65
C GLU A 221 15.21 28.88 17.78
N GLY A 222 15.54 29.55 16.68
CA GLY A 222 16.25 30.84 16.68
C GLY A 222 17.74 30.76 17.02
N LYS A 223 18.34 29.56 16.98
CA LYS A 223 19.73 29.34 17.40
C LYS A 223 20.76 29.54 16.28
N ILE A 224 20.36 29.67 15.01
CA ILE A 224 21.24 29.85 13.83
C ILE A 224 20.55 30.70 12.73
N HIS A 225 21.26 31.69 12.16
CA HIS A 225 20.86 32.44 10.95
C HIS A 225 21.15 31.66 9.66
N PRO A 226 20.36 31.81 8.57
CA PRO A 226 20.40 30.90 7.43
C PRO A 226 21.73 31.00 6.68
N SER A 227 22.56 29.95 6.75
CA SER A 227 23.64 29.79 5.78
C SER A 227 23.05 29.29 4.46
N SER A 228 23.56 29.85 3.36
CA SER A 228 23.12 29.64 1.99
C SER A 228 22.79 28.18 1.70
N THR A 229 21.64 27.96 1.06
CA THR A 229 21.13 26.68 0.60
C THR A 229 22.21 25.95 -0.21
N SER A 230 22.98 25.08 0.43
CA SER A 230 23.85 24.15 -0.29
C SER A 230 22.93 23.20 -1.03
N SER A 231 22.83 23.36 -2.35
CA SER A 231 22.24 22.34 -3.20
C SER A 231 22.83 20.99 -2.80
N THR A 232 21.97 20.06 -2.42
CA THR A 232 22.38 18.69 -2.08
C THR A 232 22.78 18.02 -3.39
N VAL A 233 24.05 18.18 -3.78
CA VAL A 233 24.64 17.44 -4.89
C VAL A 233 24.77 16.00 -4.41
N PHE A 234 24.04 15.08 -5.05
CA PHE A 234 24.26 13.65 -4.89
C PHE A 234 25.62 13.30 -5.51
N THR A 235 26.70 13.42 -4.75
CA THR A 235 28.02 12.96 -5.19
C THR A 235 28.05 11.43 -5.19
N THR A 236 28.37 10.85 -6.34
CA THR A 236 28.77 9.45 -6.46
C THR A 236 30.22 9.32 -6.01
N GLU A 237 30.51 9.45 -4.72
CA GLU A 237 31.85 9.18 -4.21
C GLU A 237 31.92 7.81 -3.57
N GLY A 238 32.30 6.84 -4.39
CA GLY A 238 33.06 5.68 -3.95
C GLY A 238 34.55 6.00 -4.07
N GLY A 239 35.08 6.81 -3.16
CA GLY A 239 36.52 6.96 -2.99
C GLY A 239 37.08 5.73 -2.26
N VAL A 240 37.79 4.88 -2.99
CA VAL A 240 38.64 3.84 -2.42
C VAL A 240 39.66 4.54 -1.50
N LYS A 241 39.61 4.24 -0.20
CA LYS A 241 40.74 4.56 0.67
C LYS A 241 41.89 3.63 0.26
N LYS A 242 42.94 4.22 -0.32
CA LYS A 242 44.28 3.62 -0.33
C LYS A 242 44.81 3.60 1.10
#